data_AF-A0A8S2XJH5-F1
#
_entry.id   AF-A0A8S2XJH5-F1
#
_cell.length_a   1.000
_cell.length_b   1.000
_cell.length_c   1.000
_cell.angle_alpha   90.00
_cell.angle_beta   90.00
_cell.angle_gamma   90.00
#
_symmetry.space_group_name_H-M   'P 1'
#
loop_
_entity.id
_entity.type
_entity.pdbx_description
1 polymer ?
#
loop_
_entity_poly.entity_id
_entity_poly.type
_entity_poly.pdbx_seq_one_letter_code
_entity_poly.pdbx_strand_id
1 'polypeptide(L)' 'MCAYLTGKQYWADFIDPSSGRPYYGPHTADTLFETDERYRYFGINIVDLGCCRVVEHLQH' A
#
# COMPACT_ATOMS: atom_id res chain seq x y z
N MET A 1 -6.23 -0.44 -13.84
CA MET A 1 -7.43 -0.77 -13.03
C MET A 1 -8.22 0.48 -12.63
N CYS A 2 -7.62 1.46 -11.94
CA CYS A 2 -8.35 2.65 -11.46
C CYS A 2 -9.12 3.40 -12.57
N ALA A 3 -8.48 3.67 -13.71
CA ALA A 3 -9.13 4.31 -14.86
C ALA A 3 -10.39 3.56 -15.37
N TYR A 4 -10.40 2.23 -15.27
CA TYR A 4 -11.57 1.42 -15.64
C TYR A 4 -12.71 1.55 -14.61
N LEU A 5 -12.38 1.56 -13.33
CA LEU A 5 -13.36 1.71 -12.24
C LEU A 5 -13.97 3.11 -12.25
N THR A 6 -13.16 4.15 -12.41
CA THR A 6 -13.62 5.54 -12.48
C THR A 6 -14.44 5.81 -13.73
N GLY A 7 -14.11 5.19 -14.87
CA GLY A 7 -14.95 5.21 -16.07
C GLY A 7 -16.34 4.58 -15.88
N LYS A 8 -16.50 3.71 -14.87
CA LYS A 8 -17.79 3.13 -14.44
C LYS A 8 -18.42 3.86 -13.26
N GLN A 9 -17.96 5.08 -12.95
CA GLN A 9 -18.44 5.90 -11.83
C GLN A 9 -18.19 5.32 -10.43
N TYR A 10 -17.28 4.35 -10.31
CA TYR A 10 -16.76 3.93 -9.00
C TYR A 10 -15.55 4.78 -8.63
N TRP A 11 -15.45 5.16 -7.35
CA TRP A 11 -14.22 5.76 -6.84
C TRP A 11 -13.12 4.69 -6.77
N ALA A 12 -11.92 5.04 -7.21
CA ALA A 12 -10.74 4.19 -7.11
C ALA A 12 -9.45 5.03 -7.11
N ASP A 13 -8.52 4.66 -6.24
CA ASP A 13 -7.16 5.16 -6.19
C ASP A 13 -6.22 4.03 -5.76
N PHE A 14 -4.91 4.26 -5.77
CA PHE A 14 -3.90 3.38 -5.22
C PHE A 14 -2.79 4.20 -4.56
N ILE A 15 -2.03 3.55 -3.68
CA ILE A 15 -0.86 4.15 -3.06
C ILE A 15 0.35 3.87 -3.94
N ASP A 16 1.06 4.91 -4.38
CA ASP A 16 2.36 4.77 -5.04
C ASP A 16 3.40 4.27 -4.01
N PRO A 17 3.98 3.07 -4.19
CA PRO A 17 4.88 2.48 -3.20
C PRO A 17 6.13 3.31 -2.93
N SER A 18 6.61 4.06 -3.92
CA SER A 18 7.86 4.83 -3.80
C SER A 18 7.71 6.06 -2.89
N SER A 19 6.51 6.66 -2.86
CA SER A 19 6.20 7.84 -2.05
C SER A 19 5.34 7.52 -0.83
N GLY A 20 4.67 6.37 -0.82
CA GLY A 20 3.69 5.98 0.18
C GLY A 20 2.41 6.82 0.13
N ARG A 21 2.12 7.52 -0.97
CA ARG A 21 1.01 8.49 -1.09
C ARG A 21 -0.03 8.08 -2.14
N PRO A 22 -1.26 8.62 -2.07
CA PRO A 22 -2.25 8.45 -3.13
C PRO A 22 -1.70 8.92 -4.48
N TYR A 23 -1.95 8.15 -5.55
CA TYR A 23 -1.48 8.51 -6.89
C TYR A 23 -2.33 9.60 -7.53
N TYR A 24 -3.66 9.52 -7.39
CA TYR A 24 -4.59 10.53 -7.94
C TYR A 24 -5.03 11.57 -6.91
N GLY A 25 -5.14 11.18 -5.63
CA GLY A 25 -5.55 12.06 -4.55
C GLY A 25 -4.55 13.18 -4.22
N PRO A 26 -4.98 14.21 -3.46
CA PRO A 26 -4.08 15.26 -2.98
C PRO A 26 -3.07 14.71 -1.97
N HIS A 27 -1.98 15.46 -1.77
CA HIS A 27 -0.98 15.09 -0.79
C HIS A 27 -1.52 15.15 0.65
N THR A 28 -1.38 14.04 1.37
CA THR A 28 -1.70 13.89 2.80
C THR A 28 -0.45 13.68 3.65
N ALA A 29 -0.52 14.00 4.95
CA ALA A 29 0.56 13.71 5.89
C ALA A 29 0.72 12.19 6.14
N ASP A 30 -0.38 11.44 6.07
CA ASP A 30 -0.39 9.99 6.20
C ASP A 30 0.24 9.31 4.98
N THR A 31 1.01 8.26 5.22
CA THR A 31 1.62 7.41 4.17
C THR A 31 1.31 5.93 4.41
N LEU A 32 1.49 5.10 3.38
CA LEU A 32 1.49 3.63 3.45
C LEU A 32 2.64 3.10 2.58
N PHE A 33 3.77 2.77 3.21
CA PHE A 33 4.98 2.34 2.51
C PHE A 33 5.00 0.85 2.18
N GLU A 34 5.94 0.43 1.33
CA GLU A 34 6.10 -0.94 0.82
C GLU A 34 6.25 -2.02 1.91
N THR A 35 6.83 -1.69 3.07
CA THR A 35 7.03 -2.63 4.19
C THR A 35 6.24 -2.24 5.44
N ASP A 36 5.09 -1.59 5.26
CA ASP A 36 4.28 -1.11 6.37
C ASP A 36 3.73 -2.25 7.24
N GLU A 37 3.74 -2.06 8.56
CA GLU A 37 3.30 -3.07 9.51
C GLU A 37 1.81 -3.43 9.34
N ARG A 38 1.00 -2.50 8.82
CA ARG A 38 -0.42 -2.74 8.56
C ARG A 38 -0.66 -3.86 7.56
N TYR A 39 0.32 -4.22 6.73
CA TYR A 39 0.21 -5.37 5.83
C TYR A 39 0.03 -6.71 6.56
N ARG A 40 0.40 -6.81 7.85
CA ARG A 40 0.08 -7.97 8.70
C ARG A 40 -1.42 -8.29 8.70
N TYR A 41 -2.28 -7.27 8.69
CA TYR A 41 -3.74 -7.44 8.69
C TYR A 41 -4.31 -7.91 7.34
N PHE A 42 -3.49 -7.89 6.29
CA PHE A 42 -3.84 -8.38 4.95
C PHE A 42 -3.27 -9.76 4.65
N GLY A 43 -2.80 -10.49 5.68
CA GLY A 43 -2.26 -11.84 5.53
C GLY A 43 -0.82 -11.90 5.00
N ILE A 44 -0.11 -10.78 5.00
CA ILE A 44 1.30 -10.69 4.61
C ILE A 44 2.16 -10.82 5.88
N ASN A 45 3.23 -11.61 5.84
CA ASN A 45 4.17 -11.64 6.95
C ASN A 45 5.09 -10.42 6.90
N ILE A 46 5.20 -9.70 8.01
CA ILE A 46 6.12 -8.57 8.17
C ILE A 46 7.13 -8.93 9.26
N VAL A 47 8.41 -8.79 9.00
CA VAL A 47 9.48 -9.02 9.98
C VAL A 47 10.04 -7.66 10.37
N ASP A 48 10.01 -7.33 11.67
CA ASP A 48 10.59 -6.09 12.19
C ASP A 48 12.05 -6.32 12.60
N LEU A 49 12.97 -5.53 12.04
CA LEU A 49 14.41 -5.57 12.29
C LEU A 49 14.89 -4.36 13.11
N GLY A 50 13.98 -3.60 13.70
CA GLY A 50 14.24 -2.38 14.45
C GLY A 50 14.35 -1.15 13.54
N CYS A 51 15.36 -1.09 12.67
CA CYS A 51 15.58 0.06 11.78
C CYS A 51 14.82 -0.04 10.44
N CYS A 52 14.39 -1.25 10.08
CA CYS A 52 13.65 -1.53 8.85
C CYS A 52 12.71 -2.71 9.05
N ARG A 53 11.87 -2.96 8.03
CA ARG A 53 10.96 -4.09 8.01
C ARG A 53 11.10 -4.86 6.71
N VAL A 54 10.84 -6.15 6.74
CA VAL A 54 10.88 -7.03 5.57
C VAL A 54 9.49 -7.58 5.31
N VAL A 55 9.10 -7.61 4.04
CA VAL A 55 7.88 -8.25 3.55
C VAL A 55 8.20 -9.68 3.13
N GLU A 56 7.48 -10.64 3.70
CA GLU A 56 7.57 -12.04 3.34
C GLU A 56 6.22 -12.54 2.80
N HIS A 57 6.26 -13.08 1.60
CA HIS A 57 5.11 -13.76 1.01
C HIS A 57 5.07 -15.21 1.49
N LEU A 58 3.94 -15.64 2.05
CA LEU A 58 3.71 -17.03 2.44
C LEU A 58 3.37 -17.85 1.18
N GLN A 59 4.37 -18.11 0.34
CA GLN A 59 4.26 -19.06 -0.77
C GLN A 59 4.73 -20.43 -0.26
N HIS A 60 3.78 -21.33 -0.05
CA HIS A 60 4.01 -22.77 0.10
C HIS A 60 3.55 -23.48 -1.17
#